data_AF-A0A5E4M8W8-F1
#
_entry.id   AF-A0A5E4M8W8-F1
#
_cell.length_a   1.000
_cell.length_b   1.000
_cell.length_c   1.000
_cell.angle_alpha   90.00
_cell.angle_beta   90.00
_cell.angle_gamma   90.00
#
_symmetry.space_group_name_H-M   'P 1'
#
loop_
_entity.id
_entity.type
_entity.pdbx_description
1 polymer ?
#
loop_
_entity_poly.entity_id
_entity_poly.type
_entity_poly.pdbx_seq_one_letter_code
_entity_poly.pdbx_strand_id
1 'polypeptide(L)' 'DADETGRVLCTECKSIFSIEHGGISDIKQHLQKRKHLLAVSSSTNKLAPYFINKEISGRDRTSAE' A
#
# COMPACT_ATOMS: atom_id res chain seq x y z
N ASP A 1 -17.30 -6.64 22.46
CA ASP A 1 -16.80 -6.55 21.08
C ASP A 1 -15.54 -7.39 20.92
N ALA A 2 -15.65 -8.59 20.36
CA ALA A 2 -14.53 -9.51 20.11
C ALA A 2 -14.42 -9.90 18.63
N ASP A 3 -15.22 -9.28 17.74
CA ASP A 3 -15.43 -9.69 16.35
C ASP A 3 -14.45 -9.05 15.34
N GLU A 4 -13.56 -8.16 15.80
CA GLU A 4 -12.61 -7.44 14.95
C GLU A 4 -11.18 -8.02 14.98
N THR A 5 -10.86 -8.80 16.02
CA THR A 5 -9.52 -9.36 16.23
C THR A 5 -9.32 -10.60 15.37
N GLY A 6 -8.98 -10.41 14.10
CA GLY A 6 -8.67 -11.51 13.20
C GLY A 6 -9.08 -11.31 11.75
N ARG A 7 -9.52 -10.10 11.35
CA ARG A 7 -9.85 -9.81 9.95
C ARG A 7 -8.74 -8.97 9.30
N VAL A 8 -8.33 -9.35 8.10
CA VAL A 8 -7.30 -8.68 7.29
C VAL A 8 -7.93 -8.17 6.01
N LEU A 9 -7.80 -6.87 5.72
CA LEU A 9 -8.29 -6.25 4.49
C LEU A 9 -7.15 -6.11 3.47
N CYS A 10 -7.34 -6.63 2.26
CA CYS A 10 -6.51 -6.26 1.12
C CYS A 10 -6.98 -4.89 0.57
N THR A 11 -6.14 -3.86 0.66
CA THR A 11 -6.45 -2.51 0.17
C THR A 11 -6.57 -2.43 -1.36
N GLU A 12 -5.87 -3.31 -2.05
CA GLU A 12 -5.81 -3.37 -3.52
C GLU A 12 -7.07 -4.00 -4.10
N CYS A 13 -7.51 -5.10 -3.48
CA CYS A 13 -8.65 -5.88 -3.94
C CYS A 13 -9.95 -5.58 -3.18
N LYS A 14 -9.89 -4.74 -2.13
CA LYS A 14 -10.97 -4.46 -1.18
C LYS A 14 -11.62 -5.72 -0.59
N SER A 15 -10.84 -6.79 -0.45
CA SER A 15 -11.30 -8.11 0.01
C SER A 15 -10.92 -8.31 1.48
N ILE A 16 -11.85 -8.79 2.30
CA ILE A 16 -11.64 -9.06 3.74
C ILE A 16 -11.43 -10.57 3.93
N PHE A 17 -10.40 -10.92 4.68
CA PHE A 17 -10.00 -12.28 5.02
C PHE A 17 -10.12 -12.47 6.53
N SER A 18 -10.64 -13.61 6.98
CA SER A 18 -10.62 -14.00 8.39
C SER A 18 -9.46 -14.94 8.65
N ILE A 19 -8.68 -14.67 9.70
CA ILE A 19 -7.59 -15.53 10.16
C ILE A 19 -8.15 -16.80 10.82
N GLU A 20 -9.37 -16.74 11.35
CA GLU A 20 -10.02 -17.88 12.02
C GLU A 20 -10.61 -18.89 11.02
N HIS A 21 -11.10 -18.42 9.87
CA HIS A 21 -11.71 -19.26 8.84
C HIS A 21 -10.85 -19.24 7.56
N GLY A 22 -10.08 -20.30 7.31
CA GLY A 22 -9.17 -20.42 6.15
C GLY A 22 -7.76 -19.85 6.37
N GLY A 23 -7.63 -18.91 7.31
CA GLY A 23 -6.36 -18.50 7.88
C GLY A 23 -5.39 -17.81 6.93
N ILE A 24 -4.13 -17.79 7.34
CA ILE A 24 -3.02 -17.17 6.59
C ILE A 24 -2.84 -17.81 5.21
N SER A 25 -3.24 -19.06 5.04
CA SER A 25 -3.17 -19.78 3.76
C SER A 25 -4.04 -19.16 2.67
N ASP A 26 -5.26 -18.73 3.02
CA ASP A 26 -6.14 -18.06 2.04
C ASP A 26 -5.57 -16.70 1.60
N ILE A 27 -4.97 -15.97 2.54
CA ILE A 27 -4.24 -14.72 2.27
C ILE A 27 -3.06 -15.00 1.32
N LYS A 28 -2.25 -16.03 1.60
CA LYS A 28 -1.11 -16.40 0.73
C LYS A 28 -1.57 -16.78 -0.67
N GLN A 29 -2.64 -17.56 -0.79
CA GLN A 29 -3.20 -17.91 -2.08
C GLN A 29 -3.73 -16.68 -2.81
N HIS A 30 -4.39 -15.76 -2.10
CA HIS A 30 -4.87 -14.50 -2.65
C HIS A 30 -3.75 -13.67 -3.29
N LEU A 31 -2.60 -13.53 -2.62
CA LEU A 31 -1.45 -12.76 -3.12
C LEU A 31 -0.89 -13.31 -4.44
N GLN A 32 -1.04 -14.62 -4.70
CA GLN A 32 -0.58 -15.26 -5.93
C GLN A 32 -1.58 -15.18 -7.08
N LYS A 33 -2.82 -14.73 -6.84
CA LYS A 33 -3.84 -14.63 -7.90
C LYS A 33 -3.49 -13.51 -8.88
N ARG A 34 -3.60 -13.79 -10.18
CA ARG A 34 -3.36 -12.80 -11.26
C ARG A 34 -4.13 -11.48 -11.05
N LYS A 35 -5.37 -11.56 -10.55
CA LYS A 35 -6.18 -10.38 -10.21
C LYS A 35 -5.51 -9.45 -9.20
N HIS A 36 -4.88 -10.03 -8.16
CA HIS A 36 -4.14 -9.26 -7.16
C HIS A 36 -2.90 -8.61 -7.77
N LEU A 37 -2.11 -9.37 -8.54
CA LEU A 37 -0.90 -8.85 -9.20
C LEU A 37 -1.22 -7.71 -10.18
N LEU A 38 -2.33 -7.79 -10.90
CA LEU A 38 -2.81 -6.73 -11.80
C LEU A 38 -3.27 -5.49 -11.03
N ALA A 39 -3.99 -5.68 -9.92
CA ALA A 39 -4.40 -4.58 -9.05
C ALA A 39 -3.17 -3.84 -8.50
N VAL A 40 -2.20 -4.55 -7.92
CA VAL A 40 -0.94 -3.98 -7.41
C VAL A 40 -0.18 -3.22 -8.49
N SER A 41 -0.08 -3.79 -9.69
CA SER A 41 0.62 -3.14 -10.82
C SER A 41 -0.08 -1.85 -11.27
N SER A 42 -1.41 -1.82 -11.18
CA SER A 42 -2.25 -0.65 -11.51
C SER A 42 -2.26 0.39 -10.41
N SER A 43 -1.97 0.00 -9.16
CA SER A 43 -1.86 0.87 -7.99
C SER A 43 -0.54 1.63 -7.93
N THR A 44 0.23 1.69 -9.03
CA THR A 44 1.45 2.50 -9.14
C THR A 44 1.15 3.89 -8.60
N ASN A 45 1.83 4.20 -7.49
CA ASN A 45 1.58 5.31 -6.60
C ASN A 45 1.29 6.58 -7.39
N LYS A 46 0.00 6.92 -7.56
CA LYS A 46 -0.39 8.20 -8.16
C LYS A 46 0.18 9.38 -7.36
N LEU A 47 0.63 9.14 -6.13
CA LEU A 47 1.25 10.14 -5.26
C LEU A 47 2.77 10.34 -5.46
N ALA A 48 3.47 9.41 -6.10
CA ALA A 48 4.91 9.55 -6.37
C ALA A 48 5.30 10.87 -7.07
N PRO A 49 4.57 11.38 -8.08
CA PRO A 49 4.92 12.66 -8.71
C PRO A 49 4.70 13.89 -7.80
N TYR A 50 3.91 13.78 -6.72
CA TYR A 50 3.67 14.91 -5.80
C TYR A 50 4.72 15.00 -4.68
N PHE A 51 5.55 13.96 -4.50
CA PHE A 51 6.63 13.94 -3.52
C PHE A 51 8.02 14.20 -4.15
N ILE A 52 8.11 14.28 -5.48
CA ILE A 52 9.33 14.73 -6.18
C ILE A 52 9.20 16.22 -6.47
N ASN A 53 9.49 17.07 -5.48
CA ASN A 53 10.13 18.39 -5.60
C ASN A 53 9.91 19.24 -4.33
N LYS A 54 10.61 18.90 -3.24
CA LYS A 54 10.89 19.89 -2.18
C LYS A 54 12.34 19.86 -1.68
N GLU A 55 13.28 19.38 -2.47
CA GLU A 55 14.70 19.31 -2.07
C GLU A 55 15.68 19.80 -3.18
N ILE A 56 15.21 20.45 -4.26
CA ILE A 56 16.11 21.00 -5.31
C ILE A 56 15.67 22.37 -5.86
N SER A 57 15.03 23.22 -5.06
CA SER A 57 14.87 24.64 -5.42
C SER A 57 15.24 25.52 -4.24
N GLY A 58 16.55 25.73 -4.08
CA GLY A 58 17.08 26.51 -2.97
C GLY A 58 18.59 26.60 -2.90
N ARG A 59 19.28 26.73 -4.04
CA ARG A 59 20.58 27.39 -4.06
C ARG A 59 20.50 28.55 -5.05
N ASP A 60 20.37 29.77 -4.53
CA ASP A 60 21.38 30.82 -4.75
C ASP A 60 21.17 32.02 -3.80
N ARG A 61 22.29 32.44 -3.18
CA ARG A 61 22.66 33.78 -2.62
C ARG A 61 22.39 34.21 -1.17
N THR A 62 23.54 34.38 -0.47
CA THR A 62 23.92 35.41 0.55
C THR A 62 23.36 35.19 1.97
N SER A 63 24.10 35.21 3.09
CA SER A 63 25.25 36.03 3.50
C SER A 63 26.17 35.27 4.48
N ALA A 64 27.44 35.64 4.49
CA ALA A 64 28.33 35.42 5.62
C ALA A 64 27.89 36.30 6.79
N GLU A 65 28.00 35.77 8.02
CA GLU A 65 28.38 36.48 9.24
C GLU A 65 29.25 35.55 10.09
#